data_AF-A0A961DFM3-F1
#
_entry.id   AF-A0A961DFM3-F1
#
_cell.length_a   1.000
_cell.length_b   1.000
_cell.length_c   1.000
_cell.angle_alpha   90.00
_cell.angle_beta   90.00
_cell.angle_gamma   90.00
#
_symmetry.space_group_name_H-M   'P 1'
#
loop_
_entity.id
_entity.type
_entity.pdbx_description
1 polymer ?
#
loop_
_entity_poly.entity_id
_entity_poly.type
_entity_poly.pdbx_seq_one_letter_code
_entity_poly.pdbx_strand_id
1 'polypeptide(L)'
;MQIPERVELGGLPFDRADLRSAAEYVVALAGSSQGGIVVPSNVATSRHMRNLGVPGLLERASFWPIDGVPLTWLLRVAGLGGFARVAGTDLMNEVV
;
A
#
# COMPACT_ATOMS: atom_id res chain seq x y z
N MET A 1 -14.47 4.93 9.08
CA MET A 1 -13.27 4.80 8.26
C MET A 1 -13.61 3.87 7.11
N GLN A 2 -13.47 4.32 5.86
CA GLN A 2 -13.66 3.41 4.73
C GLN A 2 -12.39 2.56 4.60
N ILE A 3 -12.54 1.24 4.69
CA ILE A 3 -11.43 0.31 4.48
C ILE A 3 -11.12 0.35 2.97
N PRO A 4 -9.87 0.61 2.57
CA PRO A 4 -9.48 0.55 1.16
C PRO A 4 -9.83 -0.80 0.55
N GLU A 5 -10.29 -0.81 -0.70
CA GLU A 5 -10.48 -2.05 -1.45
C GLU A 5 -9.11 -2.72 -1.61
N ARG A 6 -8.97 -3.95 -1.11
CA ARG A 6 -7.73 -4.73 -1.19
C ARG A 6 -7.80 -5.76 -2.31
N VAL A 7 -6.74 -5.83 -3.11
CA VAL A 7 -6.51 -6.90 -4.08
C VAL A 7 -5.20 -7.59 -3.79
N GLU A 8 -5.02 -8.80 -4.32
CA GLU A 8 -3.76 -9.53 -4.23
C GLU A 8 -3.14 -9.72 -5.62
N LEU A 9 -1.82 -9.54 -5.71
CA LEU A 9 -1.05 -9.87 -6.91
C LEU A 9 0.25 -10.56 -6.51
N GLY A 10 0.39 -11.83 -6.92
CA GLY A 10 1.58 -12.63 -6.61
C GLY A 10 1.80 -12.85 -5.11
N GLY A 11 0.72 -13.00 -4.34
CA GLY A 11 0.77 -13.25 -2.89
C GLY A 11 1.04 -12.01 -2.03
N LEU A 12 0.98 -10.82 -2.62
CA LEU A 12 1.12 -9.55 -1.89
C LEU A 12 -0.20 -8.76 -1.94
N PRO A 13 -0.61 -8.15 -0.82
CA PRO A 13 -1.77 -7.28 -0.79
C PRO A 13 -1.45 -5.90 -1.35
N PHE A 14 -2.45 -5.28 -1.99
CA PHE A 14 -2.40 -3.92 -2.51
C PHE A 14 -3.74 -3.24 -2.24
N ASP A 15 -3.67 -2.05 -1.65
CA ASP A 15 -4.85 -1.28 -1.27
C ASP A 15 -5.12 -0.17 -2.28
N ARG A 16 -6.38 -0.10 -2.75
CA ARG A 16 -6.81 0.95 -3.68
C ARG A 16 -7.00 2.25 -2.91
N ALA A 17 -6.11 3.19 -3.14
CA ALA A 17 -6.17 4.55 -2.63
C ALA A 17 -5.50 5.52 -3.61
N ASP A 18 -6.01 6.74 -3.68
CA ASP A 18 -5.28 7.90 -4.20
C ASP A 18 -4.49 8.59 -3.08
N LEU A 19 -3.72 9.63 -3.41
CA LEU A 19 -2.86 10.31 -2.43
C LEU A 19 -3.67 10.84 -1.23
N ARG A 20 -4.80 11.48 -1.51
CA ARG A 20 -5.64 12.09 -0.47
C ARG A 20 -6.22 11.02 0.46
N SER A 21 -6.88 10.00 -0.10
CA SER A 21 -7.47 8.92 0.70
C SER A 21 -6.41 8.09 1.44
N ALA A 22 -5.22 7.93 0.87
CA ALA A 22 -4.09 7.31 1.54
C ALA A 22 -3.64 8.14 2.76
N ALA A 23 -3.48 9.46 2.62
CA ALA A 23 -3.12 10.34 3.73
C ALA A 23 -4.18 10.36 4.83
N GLU A 24 -5.46 10.49 4.45
CA GLU A 24 -6.59 10.41 5.39
C GLU A 24 -6.59 9.09 6.17
N TYR A 25 -6.29 7.96 5.51
CA TYR A 25 -6.19 6.65 6.15
C TYR A 25 -4.99 6.56 7.11
N VAL A 26 -3.83 7.09 6.72
CA VAL A 26 -2.62 7.10 7.57
C VAL A 26 -2.83 7.95 8.82
N VAL A 27 -3.41 9.14 8.69
CA VAL A 27 -3.75 10.01 9.83
C VAL A 27 -4.74 9.30 10.77
N ALA A 28 -5.75 8.63 10.21
CA ALA A 28 -6.71 7.89 11.01
C ALA A 28 -6.11 6.67 11.73
N LEU A 29 -5.17 5.96 11.08
CA LEU A 29 -4.39 4.89 11.73
C LEU A 29 -3.58 5.42 12.91
N ALA A 30 -2.91 6.57 12.74
CA ALA A 30 -2.12 7.20 13.79
C ALA A 30 -2.95 7.64 15.00
N GLY A 31 -4.20 8.08 14.77
CA GLY A 31 -5.15 8.42 15.83
C GLY A 31 -5.81 7.21 16.52
N SER A 32 -5.60 5.99 16.00
CA SER A 32 -6.16 4.78 16.60
C SER A 32 -5.29 4.29 17.78
N SER A 33 -5.91 3.65 18.77
CA SER A 33 -5.22 3.09 19.95
C SER A 33 -4.17 2.01 19.62
N GLN A 34 -4.17 1.46 18.41
CA GLN A 34 -3.26 0.39 17.99
C GLN A 34 -2.17 0.86 17.01
N GLY A 35 -2.30 2.06 16.44
CA GLY A 35 -1.46 2.49 15.33
C GLY A 35 -1.60 1.57 14.11
N GLY A 36 -0.55 1.53 13.28
CA GLY A 36 -0.51 0.61 12.14
C GLY A 36 0.81 0.67 11.39
N ILE A 37 1.10 -0.37 10.62
CA ILE A 37 2.26 -0.40 9.71
C ILE A 37 1.75 -0.12 8.29
N VAL A 38 2.34 0.89 7.66
CA VAL A 38 2.07 1.29 6.27
C VAL A 38 3.23 0.84 5.40
N VAL A 39 2.94 0.14 4.30
CA VAL A 39 3.95 -0.41 3.39
C VAL A 39 3.74 0.17 1.99
N PRO A 40 4.38 1.31 1.65
CA PRO A 40 4.42 1.83 0.29
C PRO A 40 5.10 0.80 -0.62
N SER A 41 4.28 0.12 -1.41
CA SER A 41 4.69 -1.07 -2.14
C SER A 41 5.16 -0.70 -3.52
N ASN A 42 6.43 -0.99 -3.82
CA ASN A 42 7.04 -0.83 -5.13
C ASN A 42 7.59 -2.18 -5.62
N VAL A 43 8.06 -2.27 -6.87
CA VAL A 43 8.55 -3.55 -7.44
C VAL A 43 9.71 -4.12 -6.64
N ALA A 44 10.64 -3.27 -6.19
CA ALA A 44 11.83 -3.71 -5.45
C ALA A 44 11.45 -4.23 -4.06
N THR A 45 10.62 -3.51 -3.31
CA THR A 45 10.15 -3.94 -1.98
C THR A 45 9.27 -5.18 -2.11
N SER A 46 8.41 -5.26 -3.12
CA SER A 46 7.59 -6.45 -3.42
C SER A 46 8.42 -7.69 -3.75
N ARG A 47 9.51 -7.53 -4.51
CA ARG A 47 10.45 -8.63 -4.79
C ARG A 47 11.20 -9.05 -3.52
N HIS A 48 11.66 -8.07 -2.74
CA HIS A 48 12.37 -8.33 -1.48
C HIS A 48 11.48 -9.12 -0.50
N MET A 49 10.24 -8.68 -0.30
CA MET A 49 9.27 -9.32 0.59
C MET A 49 8.96 -10.75 0.19
N ARG A 50 8.88 -11.05 -1.12
CA ARG A 50 8.65 -12.43 -1.60
C ARG A 50 9.84 -13.37 -1.42
N ASN A 51 11.05 -12.85 -1.54
CA ASN A 51 12.26 -13.70 -1.58
C ASN A 51 12.91 -13.90 -0.22
N LEU A 52 12.96 -12.84 0.58
CA LEU A 52 13.64 -12.85 1.88
C LEU A 52 12.66 -12.90 3.04
N GLY A 53 11.44 -12.43 2.81
CA GLY A 53 10.42 -12.31 3.85
C GLY A 53 10.79 -11.23 4.87
N VAL A 54 9.78 -10.52 5.35
CA VAL A 54 9.87 -9.84 6.64
C VAL A 54 8.87 -10.57 7.53
N PRO A 55 9.32 -11.48 8.41
CA PRO A 55 8.42 -12.33 9.18
C PRO A 55 7.32 -11.53 9.88
N GLY A 56 6.06 -11.92 9.66
CA GLY A 56 4.89 -11.27 10.21
C GLY A 56 4.54 -9.90 9.62
N LEU A 57 5.28 -9.36 8.65
CA LEU A 57 4.93 -8.05 8.05
C LEU A 57 3.59 -8.11 7.33
N LEU A 58 3.31 -9.18 6.56
CA LEU A 58 2.04 -9.36 5.86
C LEU A 58 0.84 -9.37 6.83
N GLU A 59 1.00 -10.00 7.99
CA GLU A 59 -0.05 -10.09 9.03
C GLU A 59 -0.22 -8.78 9.80
N ARG A 60 0.86 -8.02 9.99
CA ARG A 60 0.87 -6.81 10.82
C ARG A 60 0.63 -5.52 10.03
N ALA A 61 0.82 -5.53 8.72
CA ALA A 61 0.68 -4.35 7.89
C ALA A 61 -0.78 -4.00 7.64
N SER A 62 -1.13 -2.78 8.06
CA SER A 62 -2.49 -2.24 8.04
C SER A 62 -2.84 -1.63 6.69
N PHE A 63 -1.85 -1.24 5.89
CA PHE A 63 -2.05 -0.54 4.62
C PHE A 63 -0.91 -0.75 3.62
N TRP A 64 -1.26 -0.98 2.35
CA TRP A 64 -0.35 -1.29 1.25
C TRP A 64 -0.62 -0.39 0.02
N PRO A 65 -0.34 0.92 0.10
CA PRO A 65 -0.50 1.81 -1.04
C PRO A 65 0.52 1.50 -2.13
N ILE A 66 0.19 1.85 -3.38
CA ILE A 66 1.04 1.53 -4.53
C ILE A 66 2.05 2.64 -4.82
N ASP A 67 3.31 2.36 -4.52
CA ASP A 67 4.45 3.21 -4.82
C ASP A 67 5.10 2.83 -6.16
N GLY A 68 4.57 3.38 -7.25
CA GLY A 68 5.24 3.38 -8.54
C GLY A 68 4.40 2.87 -9.71
N VAL A 69 4.70 3.41 -10.89
CA VAL A 69 3.99 3.12 -12.13
C VAL A 69 4.01 1.63 -12.51
N PRO A 70 5.13 0.88 -12.38
CA PRO A 70 5.16 -0.51 -12.81
C PRO A 70 4.10 -1.41 -12.13
N LEU A 71 3.86 -1.22 -10.82
CA LEU A 71 2.82 -1.99 -10.12
C LEU A 71 1.41 -1.58 -10.55
N THR A 72 1.15 -0.29 -10.74
CA THR A 72 -0.14 0.17 -11.28
C THR A 72 -0.44 -0.43 -12.66
N TRP A 73 0.58 -0.57 -13.50
CA TRP A 73 0.46 -1.19 -14.82
C TRP A 73 0.24 -2.70 -14.71
N LEU A 74 0.99 -3.39 -13.86
CA LEU A 74 0.84 -4.83 -13.64
C LEU A 74 -0.57 -5.21 -13.15
N LEU A 75 -1.14 -4.46 -12.21
CA LEU A 75 -2.52 -4.69 -11.75
C LEU A 75 -3.55 -4.51 -12.86
N ARG A 76 -3.34 -3.52 -13.73
CA ARG A 76 -4.21 -3.32 -14.91
C ARG A 76 -4.12 -4.49 -15.87
N VAL A 77 -2.91 -4.95 -16.20
CA VAL A 77 -2.69 -6.09 -17.10
C VAL A 77 -3.26 -7.38 -16.50
N ALA A 78 -3.22 -7.53 -15.18
CA ALA A 78 -3.81 -8.65 -14.46
C ALA A 78 -5.36 -8.60 -14.36
N GLY A 79 -6.01 -7.56 -14.90
CA GLY A 79 -7.47 -7.43 -14.85
C GLY A 79 -8.02 -6.99 -13.49
N LEU A 80 -7.17 -6.53 -12.57
CA LEU A 80 -7.55 -6.10 -11.21
C LEU A 80 -8.00 -4.61 -11.16
N GLY A 81 -7.88 -3.90 -12.29
CA GLY A 81 -8.36 -2.54 -12.47
C GLY A 81 -7.28 -1.46 -12.30
N GLY A 82 -7.73 -0.19 -12.28
CA GLY A 82 -6.85 0.97 -12.18
C GLY A 82 -6.57 1.38 -10.74
N PHE A 83 -5.32 1.26 -10.31
CA PHE A 83 -4.87 1.75 -9.00
C PHE A 83 -4.07 3.04 -9.20
N ALA A 84 -4.36 4.05 -8.37
CA ALA A 84 -3.58 5.27 -8.37
C ALA A 84 -2.18 5.00 -7.80
N ARG A 85 -1.18 5.70 -8.34
CA ARG A 85 0.16 5.73 -7.76
C ARG A 85 0.15 6.69 -6.56
N VAL A 86 0.65 6.22 -5.43
CA VAL A 86 0.93 7.00 -4.22
C VAL A 86 2.41 6.86 -3.92
N ALA A 87 3.22 7.85 -4.32
CA ALA A 87 4.64 7.81 -4.01
C ALA A 87 4.85 7.93 -2.50
N GLY A 88 5.76 7.14 -1.94
CA GLY A 88 6.02 7.18 -0.50
C GLY A 88 6.42 8.58 0.00
N THR A 89 7.19 9.32 -0.80
CA THR A 89 7.59 10.71 -0.50
C THR A 89 6.41 11.67 -0.47
N ASP A 90 5.48 11.54 -1.40
CA ASP A 90 4.31 12.43 -1.49
C ASP A 90 3.38 12.15 -0.32
N LEU A 91 3.20 10.87 0.03
CA LEU A 91 2.42 10.46 1.20
C LEU A 91 3.03 11.01 2.50
N MET A 92 4.36 10.96 2.66
CA MET A 92 5.03 11.53 3.83
C MET A 92 4.84 13.04 3.93
N ASN A 93 4.90 13.76 2.80
CA ASN A 93 4.68 15.21 2.80
C ASN A 93 3.23 15.60 3.08
N GLU A 94 2.26 14.76 2.69
CA GLU A 94 0.82 15.03 2.88
C GLU A 94 0.37 14.81 4.33
N VAL A 95 1.08 13.98 5.11
CA VAL A 95 0.70 13.65 6.49
C VAL A 95 1.48 14.42 7.57
N VAL A 96 2.48 15.21 7.18
CA VAL A 96 3.36 15.98 8.08
C VAL A 96 2.93 17.45 8.15
#